data_AF-A0A2U3CSP6-F1
#
_entry.id   AF-A0A2U3CSP6-F1
#
_cell.length_a   1.000
_cell.length_b   1.000
_cell.length_c   1.000
_cell.angle_alpha   90.00
_cell.angle_beta   90.00
_cell.angle_gamma   90.00
#
_symmetry.space_group_name_H-M   'P 1'
#
loop_
_entity.id
_entity.type
_entity.pdbx_description
1 polymer ?
#
loop_
_entity_poly.entity_id
_entity_poly.type
_entity_poly.pdbx_seq_one_letter_code
_entity_poly.pdbx_strand_id
1 'polypeptide(L)'
;MPDQYKFHNTERKLELQAAAYFQKQNLAELTNNEVSQGILNQFAKMVRQEIRNWVIKSQNVPSLQAVDAEIVPCVEEKIALIKNTKSKTIDFFRNHPTESKKALQLLAQRIMSLHKVASGYYFEPTYAVAVIRYELDKELYGIVAPAIKQAVDELRDQLRNVEEQEVIKKMQETIIEAVIQRLTQKVPSLLNKENEIEPLQTLQA
;
A
#
# COMPACT_ATOMS: atom_id res chain seq x y z
N MET A 1 27.02 10.68 21.62
CA MET A 1 26.85 10.03 20.31
C MET A 1 26.42 8.53 20.32
N PRO A 2 26.19 7.80 21.44
CA PRO A 2 25.72 6.41 21.36
C PRO A 2 24.26 6.24 20.91
N ASP A 3 23.42 7.28 21.00
CA ASP A 3 21.99 7.19 20.72
C ASP A 3 21.65 7.17 19.22
N GLN A 4 22.38 7.93 18.39
CA GLN A 4 22.21 7.91 16.94
C GLN A 4 22.61 6.57 16.32
N TYR A 5 23.70 5.97 16.83
CA TYR A 5 24.16 4.66 16.37
C TYR A 5 23.16 3.54 16.72
N LYS A 6 22.56 3.60 17.91
CA LYS A 6 21.48 2.68 18.31
C LYS A 6 20.23 2.86 17.45
N PHE A 7 19.85 4.10 17.18
CA PHE A 7 18.72 4.41 16.30
C PHE A 7 18.92 3.82 14.90
N HIS A 8 20.06 4.06 14.25
CA HIS A 8 20.35 3.53 12.90
C HIS A 8 20.33 2.00 12.86
N ASN A 9 20.96 1.33 13.83
CA ASN A 9 20.97 -0.13 13.87
C ASN A 9 19.59 -0.73 14.08
N THR A 10 18.72 -0.05 14.84
CA THR A 10 17.35 -0.49 15.06
C THR A 10 16.51 -0.30 13.81
N GLU A 11 16.56 0.87 13.18
CA GLU A 11 15.89 1.13 11.89
C GLU A 11 16.33 0.13 10.82
N ARG A 12 17.64 -0.10 10.69
CA ARG A 12 18.21 -1.06 9.72
C ARG A 12 17.62 -2.47 9.89
N LYS A 13 17.49 -2.95 11.14
CA LYS A 13 16.89 -4.26 11.42
C LYS A 13 15.41 -4.31 11.04
N LEU A 14 14.66 -3.24 11.35
CA LEU A 14 13.23 -3.14 11.00
C LEU A 14 13.04 -3.06 9.48
N GLU A 15 13.90 -2.33 8.77
CA GLU A 15 13.89 -2.25 7.31
C GLU A 15 14.12 -3.62 6.65
N LEU A 16 15.09 -4.40 7.14
CA LEU A 16 15.35 -5.75 6.65
C LEU A 16 14.15 -6.69 6.89
N GLN A 17 13.50 -6.58 8.05
CA GLN A 17 12.29 -7.35 8.35
C GLN A 17 11.14 -6.96 7.42
N ALA A 18 10.88 -5.66 7.25
CA ALA A 18 9.86 -5.15 6.34
C ALA A 18 10.10 -5.60 4.88
N ALA A 19 11.36 -5.55 4.42
CA ALA A 19 11.73 -6.01 3.09
C ALA A 19 11.39 -7.50 2.86
N ALA A 20 11.63 -8.35 3.86
CA ALA A 20 11.30 -9.77 3.78
C ALA A 20 9.80 -10.04 3.66
N TYR A 21 8.96 -9.21 4.31
CA TYR A 21 7.50 -9.32 4.18
C TYR A 21 7.00 -8.86 2.81
N PHE A 22 7.45 -7.69 2.34
CA PHE A 22 7.01 -7.14 1.05
C PHE A 22 7.43 -7.99 -0.15
N GLN A 23 8.51 -8.77 -0.03
CA GLN A 23 8.95 -9.67 -1.08
C GLN A 23 8.07 -10.93 -1.25
N LYS A 24 7.33 -11.33 -0.21
CA LYS A 24 6.75 -12.69 -0.16
C LYS A 24 5.23 -12.74 -0.19
N GLN A 25 4.54 -11.70 0.28
CA GLN A 25 3.10 -11.78 0.53
C GLN A 25 2.37 -10.46 0.22
N ASN A 26 1.18 -10.55 -0.37
CA ASN A 26 0.29 -9.40 -0.50
C ASN A 26 -0.39 -9.07 0.83
N LEU A 27 -1.05 -7.89 0.94
CA LEU A 27 -1.62 -7.44 2.21
C LEU A 27 -2.72 -8.37 2.76
N ALA A 28 -3.47 -9.02 1.86
CA ALA A 28 -4.50 -9.98 2.25
C ALA A 28 -3.87 -11.26 2.83
N GLU A 29 -2.81 -11.76 2.20
CA GLU A 29 -2.03 -12.90 2.71
C GLU A 29 -1.36 -12.60 4.06
N LEU A 30 -0.82 -11.39 4.23
CA LEU A 30 -0.22 -10.96 5.50
C LEU A 30 -1.26 -10.86 6.63
N THR A 31 -2.54 -10.70 6.29
CA THR A 31 -3.66 -10.70 7.23
C THR A 31 -4.42 -12.03 7.25
N ASN A 32 -3.83 -13.12 6.75
CA ASN A 32 -4.44 -14.45 6.67
C ASN A 32 -5.81 -14.47 5.96
N ASN A 33 -6.11 -13.46 5.13
CA ASN A 33 -7.42 -13.21 4.53
C ASN A 33 -8.57 -13.00 5.54
N GLU A 34 -8.26 -12.71 6.81
CA GLU A 34 -9.25 -12.48 7.87
C GLU A 34 -9.88 -11.08 7.77
N VAL A 35 -9.17 -10.13 7.15
CA VAL A 35 -9.61 -8.74 7.01
C VAL A 35 -10.01 -8.44 5.57
N SER A 36 -11.28 -8.12 5.35
CA SER A 36 -11.76 -7.81 4.00
C SER A 36 -11.09 -6.57 3.40
N GLN A 37 -10.93 -6.54 2.07
CA GLN A 37 -10.28 -5.43 1.36
C GLN A 37 -10.94 -4.07 1.64
N GLY A 38 -12.26 -4.02 1.82
CA GLY A 38 -12.98 -2.79 2.16
C GLY A 38 -12.56 -2.22 3.52
N ILE A 39 -12.31 -3.09 4.51
CA ILE A 39 -11.84 -2.72 5.85
C ILE A 39 -10.38 -2.29 5.77
N LEU A 40 -9.52 -3.05 5.07
CA LEU A 40 -8.11 -2.69 4.85
C LEU A 40 -7.97 -1.30 4.22
N ASN A 41 -8.81 -0.97 3.23
CA ASN A 41 -8.81 0.34 2.60
C ASN A 41 -9.18 1.48 3.57
N GLN A 42 -10.11 1.24 4.51
CA GLN A 42 -10.48 2.25 5.50
C GLN A 42 -9.40 2.42 6.57
N PHE A 43 -8.83 1.32 7.07
CA PHE A 43 -7.66 1.36 7.95
C PHE A 43 -6.49 2.10 7.29
N ALA A 44 -6.20 1.84 6.01
CA ALA A 44 -5.13 2.51 5.29
C ALA A 44 -5.32 4.03 5.22
N LYS A 45 -6.57 4.53 5.11
CA LYS A 45 -6.86 5.97 5.16
C LYS A 45 -6.57 6.57 6.53
N MET A 46 -7.00 5.89 7.60
CA MET A 46 -6.77 6.33 8.98
C MET A 46 -5.27 6.37 9.30
N VAL A 47 -4.56 5.29 8.98
CA VAL A 47 -3.11 5.18 9.15
C VAL A 47 -2.36 6.24 8.35
N ARG A 48 -2.73 6.46 7.08
CA ARG A 48 -2.11 7.50 6.24
C ARG A 48 -2.28 8.89 6.84
N GLN A 49 -3.46 9.20 7.36
CA GLN A 49 -3.70 10.49 8.01
C GLN A 49 -2.83 10.64 9.26
N GLU A 50 -2.64 9.56 10.03
CA GLU A 50 -1.83 9.61 11.23
C GLU A 50 -0.35 9.78 10.93
N ILE A 51 0.18 9.01 9.98
CA ILE A 51 1.58 9.17 9.54
C ILE A 51 1.80 10.58 8.96
N ARG A 52 0.83 11.14 8.22
CA ARG A 52 0.94 12.53 7.74
C ARG A 52 1.01 13.53 8.89
N ASN A 53 0.20 13.36 9.94
CA ASN A 53 0.27 14.22 11.12
C ASN A 53 1.64 14.07 11.81
N TRP A 54 2.09 12.84 12.00
CA TRP A 54 3.33 12.55 12.71
C TRP A 54 4.58 13.02 11.94
N VAL A 55 4.69 12.72 10.65
CA VAL A 55 5.85 13.09 9.82
C VAL A 55 5.81 14.57 9.45
N ILE A 56 4.72 15.03 8.82
CA ILE A 56 4.70 16.33 8.15
C ILE A 56 4.39 17.46 9.14
N LYS A 57 3.38 17.29 9.99
CA LYS A 57 2.99 18.38 10.91
C LYS A 57 3.97 18.55 12.06
N SER A 58 4.53 17.45 12.56
CA SER A 58 5.49 17.48 13.67
C SER A 58 6.95 17.54 13.21
N GLN A 59 7.22 17.56 11.90
CA GLN A 59 8.57 17.58 11.32
C GLN A 59 9.47 16.43 11.81
N ASN A 60 8.88 15.26 12.10
CA ASN A 60 9.61 14.11 12.57
C ASN A 60 10.34 13.39 11.43
N VAL A 61 11.49 12.78 11.74
CA VAL A 61 12.18 11.88 10.82
C VAL A 61 11.36 10.59 10.66
N PRO A 62 10.97 10.19 9.43
CA PRO A 62 10.25 8.95 9.19
C PRO A 62 10.96 7.72 9.79
N SER A 63 10.29 7.02 10.69
CA SER A 63 10.87 5.90 11.45
C SER A 63 9.90 4.73 11.58
N LEU A 64 10.40 3.52 11.35
CA LEU A 64 9.63 2.29 11.55
C LEU A 64 9.39 2.01 13.05
N GLN A 65 10.25 2.50 13.94
CA GLN A 65 10.06 2.39 15.40
C GLN A 65 8.78 3.11 15.88
N ALA A 66 8.40 4.20 15.21
CA ALA A 66 7.20 4.95 15.56
C ALA A 66 5.90 4.19 15.25
N VAL A 67 5.94 3.14 14.42
CA VAL A 67 4.73 2.41 14.00
C VAL A 67 4.02 1.79 15.21
N ASP A 68 4.72 0.99 15.99
CA ASP A 68 4.14 0.29 17.13
C ASP A 68 4.03 1.17 18.38
N ALA A 69 4.91 2.16 18.51
CA ALA A 69 4.98 3.03 19.68
C ALA A 69 3.95 4.17 19.64
N GLU A 70 3.65 4.71 18.45
CA GLU A 70 2.93 5.97 18.32
C GLU A 70 1.77 5.89 17.30
N ILE A 71 2.04 5.40 16.10
CA ILE A 71 1.06 5.44 14.99
C ILE A 71 -0.11 4.49 15.25
N VAL A 72 0.16 3.20 15.48
CA VAL A 72 -0.90 2.20 15.67
C VAL A 72 -1.73 2.51 16.93
N PRO A 73 -1.13 2.78 18.10
CA PRO A 73 -1.90 3.15 19.29
C PRO A 73 -2.81 4.37 19.08
N CYS A 74 -2.32 5.42 18.40
CA CYS A 74 -3.12 6.60 18.10
C CYS A 74 -4.33 6.29 17.19
N VAL A 75 -4.14 5.42 16.19
CA VAL A 75 -5.25 5.00 15.32
C VAL A 75 -6.27 4.15 16.11
N GLU A 76 -5.80 3.21 16.94
CA GLU A 76 -6.66 2.38 17.79
C GLU A 76 -7.50 3.24 18.75
N GLU A 77 -6.90 4.23 19.41
CA GLU A 77 -7.59 5.17 20.29
C GLU A 77 -8.66 5.97 19.52
N LYS A 78 -8.31 6.51 18.35
CA LYS A 78 -9.26 7.25 17.51
C LYS A 78 -10.45 6.41 17.09
N ILE A 79 -10.23 5.13 16.75
CA ILE A 79 -11.32 4.21 16.42
C ILE A 79 -12.19 3.93 17.66
N ALA A 80 -11.57 3.71 18.81
CA ALA A 80 -12.26 3.42 20.07
C ALA A 80 -13.19 4.57 20.51
N LEU A 81 -12.80 5.82 20.27
CA LEU A 81 -13.58 7.01 20.62
C LEU A 81 -14.87 7.19 19.78
N ILE A 82 -15.03 6.48 18.67
CA ILE A 82 -16.20 6.62 17.79
C ILE A 82 -17.39 5.83 18.35
N LYS A 83 -18.15 6.42 19.29
CA LYS A 83 -19.19 5.70 20.06
C LYS A 83 -20.46 5.34 19.29
N ASN A 84 -20.82 6.01 18.19
CA ASN A 84 -22.10 5.79 17.48
C ASN A 84 -21.93 5.79 15.96
N THR A 85 -21.83 4.60 15.37
CA THR A 85 -21.54 4.47 13.93
C THR A 85 -22.00 3.11 13.41
N LYS A 86 -22.69 3.09 12.27
CA LYS A 86 -23.03 1.86 11.52
C LYS A 86 -21.84 1.40 10.64
N SER A 87 -20.61 1.59 11.11
CA SER A 87 -19.41 1.34 10.33
C SER A 87 -18.92 -0.09 10.52
N LYS A 88 -19.02 -0.89 9.45
CA LYS A 88 -18.48 -2.26 9.40
C LYS A 88 -17.00 -2.33 9.79
N THR A 89 -16.22 -1.29 9.49
CA THR A 89 -14.79 -1.20 9.88
C THR A 89 -14.63 -1.09 11.40
N ILE A 90 -15.47 -0.31 12.06
CA ILE A 90 -15.39 -0.07 13.51
C ILE A 90 -15.96 -1.25 14.28
N ASP A 91 -17.04 -1.85 13.76
CA ASP A 91 -17.59 -3.10 14.30
C ASP A 91 -16.57 -4.23 14.20
N PHE A 92 -15.90 -4.37 13.05
CA PHE A 92 -14.81 -5.34 12.88
C PHE A 92 -13.67 -5.09 13.87
N PHE A 93 -13.22 -3.83 14.03
CA PHE A 93 -12.16 -3.49 14.98
C PHE A 93 -12.46 -3.95 16.41
N ARG A 94 -13.71 -3.77 16.85
CA ARG A 94 -14.16 -4.15 18.19
C ARG A 94 -14.26 -5.66 18.38
N ASN A 95 -14.70 -6.37 17.35
CA ASN A 95 -14.93 -7.82 17.40
C ASN A 95 -13.65 -8.64 17.11
N HIS A 96 -12.68 -8.06 16.41
CA HIS A 96 -11.46 -8.71 15.94
C HIS A 96 -10.22 -7.82 16.23
N PRO A 97 -9.91 -7.55 17.51
CA PRO A 97 -8.86 -6.60 17.87
C PRO A 97 -7.45 -7.06 17.45
N THR A 98 -7.18 -8.37 17.50
CA THR A 98 -5.86 -8.93 17.14
C THR A 98 -5.57 -8.78 15.65
N GLU A 99 -6.53 -9.16 14.81
CA GLU A 99 -6.47 -9.10 13.36
C GLU A 99 -6.43 -7.64 12.90
N SER A 100 -7.20 -6.79 13.56
CA SER A 100 -7.21 -5.35 13.28
C SER A 100 -5.88 -4.70 13.63
N LYS A 101 -5.31 -5.00 14.79
CA LYS A 101 -3.98 -4.51 15.18
C LYS A 101 -2.91 -4.96 14.19
N LYS A 102 -2.90 -6.25 13.83
CA LYS A 102 -1.97 -6.79 12.83
C LYS A 102 -2.11 -6.06 11.48
N ALA A 103 -3.34 -5.86 11.02
CA ALA A 103 -3.60 -5.13 9.77
C ALA A 103 -3.13 -3.67 9.84
N LEU A 104 -3.39 -2.98 10.96
CA LEU A 104 -2.93 -1.61 11.20
C LEU A 104 -1.40 -1.52 11.20
N GLN A 105 -0.71 -2.45 11.87
CA GLN A 105 0.75 -2.52 11.90
C GLN A 105 1.34 -2.69 10.50
N LEU A 106 0.84 -3.65 9.73
CA LEU A 106 1.32 -3.91 8.36
C LEU A 106 1.08 -2.71 7.43
N LEU A 107 -0.11 -2.10 7.54
CA LEU A 107 -0.46 -0.89 6.78
C LEU A 107 0.43 0.30 7.17
N ALA A 108 0.67 0.49 8.47
CA ALA A 108 1.49 1.57 8.99
C ALA A 108 2.96 1.42 8.62
N GLN A 109 3.52 0.22 8.74
CA GLN A 109 4.86 -0.10 8.25
C GLN A 109 4.97 0.23 6.76
N ARG A 110 4.05 -0.27 5.93
CA ARG A 110 4.04 0.02 4.49
C ARG A 110 4.01 1.51 4.17
N ILE A 111 3.07 2.26 4.77
CA ILE A 111 2.91 3.69 4.47
C ILE A 111 4.13 4.48 4.98
N MET A 112 4.65 4.15 6.17
CA MET A 112 5.88 4.75 6.70
C MET A 112 7.07 4.44 5.79
N SER A 113 7.14 3.22 5.25
CA SER A 113 8.18 2.82 4.30
C SER A 113 8.19 3.68 3.05
N LEU A 114 7.03 3.99 2.49
CA LEU A 114 6.93 4.88 1.34
C LEU A 114 7.43 6.29 1.67
N HIS A 115 7.09 6.81 2.85
CA HIS A 115 7.61 8.09 3.30
C HIS A 115 9.14 8.07 3.43
N LYS A 116 9.71 7.05 4.08
CA LYS A 116 11.17 6.87 4.20
C LYS A 116 11.87 6.85 2.84
N VAL A 117 11.34 6.08 1.89
CA VAL A 117 11.91 5.98 0.53
C VAL A 117 11.79 7.30 -0.22
N ALA A 118 10.62 7.94 -0.21
CA ALA A 118 10.38 9.20 -0.89
C ALA A 118 11.24 10.35 -0.34
N SER A 119 11.52 10.34 0.96
CA SER A 119 12.35 11.35 1.61
C SER A 119 13.85 11.02 1.61
N GLY A 120 14.27 9.86 1.06
CA GLY A 120 15.66 9.40 1.10
C GLY A 120 16.18 8.99 2.48
N TYR A 121 15.30 8.81 3.48
CA TYR A 121 15.65 8.46 4.87
C TYR A 121 15.50 6.95 5.12
N TYR A 122 16.27 6.15 4.37
CA TYR A 122 16.38 4.70 4.56
C TYR A 122 17.86 4.30 4.67
N PHE A 123 18.13 3.20 5.35
CA PHE A 123 19.49 2.72 5.61
C PHE A 123 19.86 1.50 4.75
N GLU A 124 18.85 0.77 4.25
CA GLU A 124 19.02 -0.43 3.43
C GLU A 124 18.49 -0.26 2.00
N PRO A 125 19.35 -0.36 0.96
CA PRO A 125 18.91 -0.30 -0.43
C PRO A 125 17.95 -1.43 -0.81
N THR A 126 18.16 -2.64 -0.28
CA THR A 126 17.29 -3.80 -0.55
C THR A 126 15.86 -3.57 -0.06
N TYR A 127 15.70 -2.81 1.02
CA TYR A 127 14.42 -2.38 1.54
C TYR A 127 13.72 -1.39 0.61
N ALA A 128 14.43 -0.36 0.12
CA ALA A 128 13.84 0.59 -0.84
C ALA A 128 13.36 -0.12 -2.12
N VAL A 129 14.17 -1.04 -2.65
CA VAL A 129 13.81 -1.88 -3.80
C VAL A 129 12.57 -2.72 -3.53
N ALA A 130 12.49 -3.39 -2.37
CA ALA A 130 11.34 -4.21 -2.00
C ALA A 130 10.05 -3.39 -1.88
N VAL A 131 10.14 -2.19 -1.29
CA VAL A 131 9.00 -1.27 -1.15
C VAL A 131 8.51 -0.78 -2.50
N ILE A 132 9.42 -0.33 -3.37
CA ILE A 132 9.07 0.15 -4.72
C ILE A 132 8.46 -0.98 -5.55
N ARG A 133 9.08 -2.16 -5.56
CA ARG A 133 8.57 -3.32 -6.30
C ARG A 133 7.15 -3.68 -5.86
N TYR A 134 6.91 -3.73 -4.56
CA TYR A 134 5.59 -4.04 -4.03
C TYR A 134 4.51 -3.04 -4.48
N GLU A 135 4.83 -1.73 -4.49
CA GLU A 135 3.88 -0.74 -5.01
C GLU A 135 3.66 -0.88 -6.52
N LEU A 136 4.72 -1.17 -7.29
CA LEU A 136 4.61 -1.42 -8.72
C LEU A 136 3.75 -2.65 -9.00
N ASP A 137 3.97 -3.77 -8.32
CA ASP A 137 3.21 -5.00 -8.49
C ASP A 137 1.71 -4.77 -8.20
N LYS A 138 1.39 -3.96 -7.20
CA LYS A 138 0.01 -3.55 -6.90
C LYS A 138 -0.60 -2.66 -7.99
N GLU A 139 0.12 -1.65 -8.45
CA GLU A 139 -0.37 -0.75 -9.50
C GLU A 139 -0.57 -1.51 -10.82
N LEU A 140 0.33 -2.45 -11.14
CA LEU A 140 0.20 -3.38 -12.27
C LEU A 140 -1.00 -4.31 -12.09
N TYR A 141 -1.20 -4.90 -10.90
CA TYR A 141 -2.38 -5.71 -10.63
C TYR A 141 -3.69 -4.94 -10.85
N GLY A 142 -3.74 -3.68 -10.41
CA GLY A 142 -4.88 -2.80 -10.64
C GLY A 142 -5.16 -2.47 -12.11
N ILE A 143 -4.22 -2.72 -13.00
CA ILE A 143 -4.37 -2.60 -14.47
C ILE A 143 -4.77 -3.95 -15.07
N VAL A 144 -4.06 -5.02 -14.69
CA VAL A 144 -4.19 -6.35 -15.28
C VAL A 144 -5.49 -7.04 -14.87
N ALA A 145 -5.88 -7.06 -13.59
CA ALA A 145 -7.06 -7.79 -13.14
C ALA A 145 -8.37 -7.28 -13.80
N PRO A 146 -8.60 -5.96 -13.93
CA PRO A 146 -9.74 -5.44 -14.70
C PRO A 146 -9.68 -5.79 -16.19
N ALA A 147 -8.49 -5.81 -16.81
CA ALA A 147 -8.33 -6.19 -18.22
C ALA A 147 -8.67 -7.67 -18.45
N ILE A 148 -8.24 -8.56 -17.54
CA ILE A 148 -8.63 -9.98 -17.56
C ILE A 148 -10.15 -10.12 -17.43
N LYS A 149 -10.76 -9.43 -16.47
CA LYS A 149 -12.22 -9.48 -16.29
C LYS A 149 -12.95 -9.03 -17.56
N GLN A 150 -12.51 -7.94 -18.17
CA GLN A 150 -13.06 -7.43 -19.42
C GLN A 150 -12.96 -8.47 -20.54
N ALA A 151 -11.78 -9.07 -20.75
CA ALA A 151 -11.59 -10.10 -21.75
C ALA A 151 -12.48 -11.33 -21.51
N VAL A 152 -12.61 -11.76 -20.25
CA VAL A 152 -13.51 -12.87 -19.87
C VAL A 152 -14.97 -12.53 -20.15
N ASP A 153 -15.42 -11.31 -19.81
CA ASP A 153 -16.79 -10.85 -20.03
C ASP A 153 -17.11 -10.73 -21.54
N GLU A 154 -16.17 -10.20 -22.33
CA GLU A 154 -16.32 -10.03 -23.79
C GLU A 154 -16.32 -11.37 -24.55
N LEU A 155 -15.50 -12.31 -24.11
CA LEU A 155 -15.40 -13.62 -24.75
C LEU A 155 -16.46 -14.58 -24.24
N ARG A 156 -17.12 -14.33 -23.09
CA ARG A 156 -18.07 -15.23 -22.43
C ARG A 156 -19.11 -15.88 -23.36
N ASP A 157 -19.60 -15.14 -24.34
CA ASP A 157 -20.60 -15.62 -25.30
C ASP A 157 -19.97 -16.33 -26.51
N GLN A 158 -18.72 -16.00 -26.86
CA GLN A 158 -17.94 -16.63 -27.94
C GLN A 158 -17.30 -17.96 -27.49
N LEU A 159 -17.02 -18.10 -26.20
CA LEU A 159 -16.36 -19.27 -25.59
C LEU A 159 -17.23 -20.55 -25.58
N ARG A 160 -18.52 -20.48 -25.92
CA ARG A 160 -19.42 -21.64 -25.79
C ARG A 160 -19.24 -22.71 -26.89
N ASN A 161 -18.66 -22.37 -28.05
CA ASN A 161 -18.61 -23.25 -29.23
C ASN A 161 -17.27 -23.20 -30.00
N VAL A 162 -16.14 -22.86 -29.35
CA VAL A 162 -14.84 -22.65 -30.02
C VAL A 162 -13.78 -23.59 -29.42
N GLU A 163 -12.82 -24.05 -30.24
CA GLU A 163 -11.71 -24.88 -29.78
C GLU A 163 -10.85 -24.16 -28.72
N GLU A 164 -10.43 -24.90 -27.70
CA GLU A 164 -9.73 -24.39 -26.51
C GLU A 164 -8.47 -23.57 -26.84
N GLN A 165 -7.72 -23.94 -27.88
CA GLN A 165 -6.52 -23.20 -28.31
C GLN A 165 -6.85 -21.84 -28.93
N GLU A 166 -7.93 -21.75 -29.70
CA GLU A 166 -8.36 -20.49 -30.32
C GLU A 166 -8.93 -19.53 -29.27
N VAL A 167 -9.64 -20.08 -28.28
CA VAL A 167 -10.08 -19.38 -27.07
C VAL A 167 -8.92 -18.77 -26.29
N ILE A 168 -7.87 -19.55 -26.00
CA ILE A 168 -6.72 -19.07 -25.22
C ILE A 168 -6.01 -17.94 -25.99
N LYS A 169 -5.81 -18.11 -27.29
CA LYS A 169 -5.15 -17.10 -28.13
C LYS A 169 -5.95 -15.79 -28.16
N LYS A 170 -7.26 -15.85 -28.41
CA LYS A 170 -8.13 -14.66 -28.40
C LYS A 170 -8.14 -13.98 -27.03
N MET A 171 -8.22 -14.76 -25.95
CA MET A 171 -8.17 -14.22 -24.60
C MET A 171 -6.85 -13.49 -24.30
N GLN A 172 -5.72 -14.04 -24.74
CA GLN A 172 -4.42 -13.36 -24.61
C GLN A 172 -4.38 -12.04 -25.39
N GLU A 173 -4.84 -12.03 -26.64
CA GLU A 173 -4.89 -10.83 -27.49
C GLU A 173 -5.77 -9.75 -26.84
N THR A 174 -6.98 -10.09 -26.41
CA THR A 174 -7.90 -9.15 -25.74
C THR A 174 -7.35 -8.63 -24.41
N ILE A 175 -6.69 -9.48 -23.60
CA ILE A 175 -6.03 -9.04 -22.36
C ILE A 175 -4.91 -8.05 -22.68
N ILE A 176 -4.06 -8.35 -23.66
CA ILE A 176 -2.93 -7.49 -24.05
C ILE A 176 -3.43 -6.13 -24.52
N GLU A 177 -4.42 -6.10 -25.42
CA GLU A 177 -5.02 -4.86 -25.90
C GLU A 177 -5.62 -4.03 -24.76
N ALA A 178 -6.39 -4.66 -23.87
CA ALA A 178 -6.99 -3.98 -22.73
C ALA A 178 -5.93 -3.46 -21.73
N VAL A 179 -4.85 -4.21 -21.50
CA VAL A 179 -3.72 -3.76 -20.66
C VAL A 179 -3.00 -2.57 -21.30
N ILE A 180 -2.69 -2.63 -22.61
CA ILE A 180 -2.04 -1.53 -23.34
C ILE A 180 -2.91 -0.27 -23.32
N GLN A 181 -4.22 -0.41 -23.54
CA GLN A 181 -5.16 0.70 -23.51
C GLN A 181 -5.17 1.38 -22.13
N ARG A 182 -5.25 0.59 -21.06
CA ARG A 182 -5.23 1.10 -19.68
C ARG A 182 -3.90 1.72 -19.29
N LEU A 183 -2.77 1.14 -19.71
CA LEU A 183 -1.44 1.73 -19.52
C LEU A 183 -1.35 3.09 -20.24
N THR A 184 -1.75 3.15 -21.51
CA THR A 184 -1.75 4.37 -22.32
C THR A 184 -2.63 5.47 -21.70
N GLN A 185 -3.74 5.12 -21.05
CA GLN A 185 -4.57 6.09 -20.32
C GLN A 185 -3.93 6.55 -19.01
N LYS A 186 -3.23 5.66 -18.30
CA LYS A 186 -2.69 5.92 -16.96
C LYS A 186 -1.35 6.65 -17.00
N VAL A 187 -0.47 6.35 -17.95
CA VAL A 187 0.87 6.95 -18.07
C VAL A 187 0.82 8.50 -18.18
N PRO A 188 0.00 9.12 -19.04
CA PRO A 188 -0.11 10.58 -19.09
C PRO A 188 -0.60 11.20 -17.77
N SER A 189 -1.52 10.52 -17.06
CA SER A 189 -2.01 10.98 -15.75
C SER A 189 -0.97 10.88 -14.63
N LEU A 190 -0.01 9.96 -14.77
CA LEU A 190 1.14 9.83 -13.85
C LEU A 190 2.19 10.91 -14.15
N LEU A 191 2.42 11.22 -15.43
CA LEU A 191 3.34 12.27 -15.86
C LEU A 191 2.82 13.68 -15.53
N ASN A 192 1.51 13.92 -15.61
CA ASN A 192 0.93 15.23 -15.28
C ASN A 192 0.85 15.52 -13.77
N LYS A 193 1.04 14.53 -12.90
CA LYS A 193 1.12 14.73 -11.45
C LYS A 193 2.45 15.32 -10.98
N GLU A 194 3.47 15.38 -11.85
CA GLU A 194 4.72 16.09 -11.54
C GLU A 194 4.52 17.62 -11.49
N ASN A 195 3.42 18.15 -12.03
CA ASN A 195 3.09 19.58 -11.97
C ASN A 195 2.32 20.01 -10.70
N GLU A 196 2.03 19.09 -9.77
CA GLU A 196 1.46 19.40 -8.44
C GLU A 196 2.50 19.26 -7.31
N ILE A 197 3.80 19.25 -7.63
CA ILE A 197 4.84 19.50 -6.64
C ILE A 197 4.92 21.02 -6.50
N GLU A 198 4.25 21.58 -5.48
CA GLU A 198 4.54 22.96 -5.06
C GLU A 198 6.06 23.06 -4.90
N PRO A 199 6.74 24.00 -5.58
CA PRO A 199 8.16 24.21 -5.37
C PRO A 199 8.35 24.50 -3.90
N LEU A 200 9.29 23.78 -3.25
CA LEU A 200 9.87 24.18 -1.98
C LEU A 200 10.30 25.64 -2.14
N GLN A 201 9.45 26.56 -1.70
CA GLN A 201 9.80 27.97 -1.61
C GLN A 201 10.97 28.02 -0.63
N THR A 202 12.14 28.21 -1.23
CA THR A 202 13.39 28.71 -0.66
C THR A 202 13.28 29.09 0.81
N LEU A 203 13.90 28.28 1.68
CA LEU A 203 14.45 28.76 2.94
C LEU A 203 15.50 29.83 2.60
N GLN A 204 15.05 31.08 2.46
CA GLN A 204 15.92 32.24 2.60
C GLN A 204 16.16 32.43 4.10
N ALA A 205 17.39 32.14 4.53
CA ALA A 205 18.02 32.69 5.71
C ALA A 205 19.31 33.39 5.26
#